data_AF-A0A1H8JY54-F1
#
_entry.id   AF-A0A1H8JY54-F1
#
_cell.length_a   1.000
_cell.length_b   1.000
_cell.length_c   1.000
_cell.angle_alpha   90.00
_cell.angle_beta   90.00
_cell.angle_gamma   90.00
#
_symmetry.space_group_name_H-M   'P 1'
#
loop_
_entity.id
_entity.type
_entity.pdbx_description
1 polymer ?
#
loop_
_entity_poly.entity_id
_entity_poly.type
_entity_poly.pdbx_seq_one_letter_code
_entity_poly.pdbx_strand_id
1 'polypeptide(L)'
;MKSSGTRKAIWLGSAALLALGTSANAQSIDTISQWNGSSFISSYGVTNTATYGQTFTPTAAQTRLSAFTFQVGFASAPIASQAFVYQWDTANQRIIGPALFSSGTINLAAGAGFTPITVNTGGITLTAGQQYVLFLSTSNLQGGAPNASSRWGALTNNTAIPNGQFVFQNNGPTFANLFTTGWSNIAEDLAMQAYLSGGTTGENIVQAQTGAFQLGNSYLSLLTDPFATNKVTTTGTLNYSGEKPVPPAVRSAFGAYMKAPPPVAVYAPRWDVWGAAFGGANSTGGIAAAGTSDIYTRVGGVAAGADYRFAPDTLIGFSLAGGNINWSVSPTVVGGGQGGGTSDTFMAGIYGKYGIGPGYISAAATYTNYWVGTSRSTIVGVDQFKADYNAQGWGGRIEGGYKVGQYWTVNWTPYGAIQGQAYRTGDITETATMGGGAGLALAVAGRTATAYRGEVGLRTDKVVPVDAGGQLNLFSKIAYAHDEISNPSGTMGFVGLGGLGGGGAFTVFGTRPARDLALTTGGAEWRTASGVSFLVKFDGEFGDRSQTYSGTGRIRYTW
;
A
#
# COMPACT_ATOMS: atom_id res chain seq x y z
N MET A 1 -33.58 -46.75 -22.95
CA MET A 1 -33.34 -45.84 -21.81
C MET A 1 -31.94 -45.26 -21.90
N LYS A 2 -31.82 -44.07 -22.48
CA LYS A 2 -30.59 -43.24 -22.48
C LYS A 2 -31.06 -41.81 -22.23
N SER A 3 -30.78 -41.27 -21.05
CA SER A 3 -31.10 -39.91 -20.66
C SER A 3 -29.98 -38.96 -21.11
N SER A 4 -30.23 -38.16 -22.13
CA SER A 4 -29.38 -37.01 -22.48
C SER A 4 -29.76 -35.81 -21.62
N GLY A 5 -28.86 -35.39 -20.73
CA GLY A 5 -29.00 -34.19 -19.92
C GLY A 5 -28.69 -32.93 -20.75
N THR A 6 -29.73 -32.13 -21.00
CA THR A 6 -29.66 -30.85 -21.72
C THR A 6 -28.99 -29.80 -20.85
N ARG A 7 -27.79 -29.33 -21.23
CA ARG A 7 -27.18 -28.11 -20.66
C ARG A 7 -27.87 -26.88 -21.28
N LYS A 8 -28.53 -26.07 -20.45
CA LYS A 8 -29.05 -24.76 -20.86
C LYS A 8 -27.88 -23.77 -20.95
N ALA A 9 -27.50 -23.41 -22.16
CA ALA A 9 -26.67 -22.24 -22.43
C ALA A 9 -27.56 -20.99 -22.39
N ILE A 10 -27.28 -20.08 -21.46
CA ILE A 10 -27.89 -18.75 -21.43
C ILE A 10 -27.09 -17.88 -22.39
N TRP A 11 -27.71 -17.56 -23.51
CA TRP A 11 -27.29 -16.52 -24.43
C TRP A 11 -27.61 -15.16 -23.82
N LEU A 12 -26.59 -14.36 -23.52
CA LEU A 12 -26.72 -12.92 -23.34
C LEU A 12 -25.94 -12.24 -24.47
N GLY A 13 -26.67 -11.45 -25.25
CA GLY A 13 -26.26 -10.92 -26.54
C GLY A 13 -25.06 -9.99 -26.46
N SER A 14 -24.06 -10.32 -27.27
CA SER A 14 -22.96 -9.44 -27.65
C SER A 14 -23.49 -8.37 -28.63
N ALA A 15 -23.74 -7.16 -28.13
CA ALA A 15 -23.83 -5.99 -29.00
C ALA A 15 -22.41 -5.62 -29.43
N ALA A 16 -22.06 -5.98 -30.67
CA ALA A 16 -20.81 -5.60 -31.31
C ALA A 16 -20.81 -4.08 -31.58
N LEU A 17 -20.13 -3.32 -30.73
CA LEU A 17 -19.73 -1.95 -31.05
C LEU A 17 -18.45 -2.04 -31.89
N LEU A 18 -18.59 -1.93 -33.21
CA LEU A 18 -17.47 -1.66 -34.11
C LEU A 18 -16.97 -0.24 -33.84
N ALA A 19 -16.11 -0.09 -32.82
CA ALA A 19 -15.25 1.08 -32.70
C ALA A 19 -14.14 0.91 -33.74
N LEU A 20 -14.14 1.76 -34.76
CA LEU A 20 -13.04 1.93 -35.70
C LEU A 20 -11.75 2.10 -34.88
N GLY A 21 -10.86 1.12 -34.98
CA GLY A 21 -9.55 1.15 -34.34
C GLY A 21 -8.75 2.31 -34.90
N THR A 22 -8.72 3.41 -34.15
CA THR A 22 -7.62 4.35 -34.24
C THR A 22 -6.45 3.72 -33.52
N SER A 23 -5.34 3.58 -34.22
CA SER A 23 -4.06 3.13 -33.67
C SER A 23 -3.77 3.95 -32.40
N ALA A 24 -3.64 3.26 -31.27
CA ALA A 24 -3.21 3.86 -30.01
C ALA A 24 -1.75 4.33 -30.19
N ASN A 25 -1.59 5.63 -30.49
CA ASN A 25 -0.28 6.26 -30.60
C ASN A 25 0.40 6.26 -29.21
N ALA A 26 1.71 6.02 -29.21
CA ALA A 26 2.56 5.84 -28.03
C ALA A 26 2.41 6.96 -26.99
N GLN A 27 2.36 6.60 -25.70
CA GLN A 27 2.31 7.55 -24.57
C GLN A 27 3.65 8.24 -24.30
N SER A 28 4.75 7.64 -24.74
CA SER A 28 6.06 8.27 -24.78
C SER A 28 6.17 9.16 -26.01
N ILE A 29 6.80 10.32 -25.85
CA ILE A 29 7.29 11.05 -27.01
C ILE A 29 8.46 10.25 -27.55
N ASP A 30 8.42 9.84 -28.80
CA ASP A 30 9.53 9.16 -29.48
C ASP A 30 9.66 9.71 -30.89
N THR A 31 10.64 10.60 -31.05
CA THR A 31 11.01 11.16 -32.35
C THR A 31 12.27 10.48 -32.91
N ILE A 32 12.98 9.68 -32.11
CA ILE A 32 14.16 8.92 -32.57
C ILE A 32 13.76 7.93 -33.67
N SER A 33 12.61 7.27 -33.52
CA SER A 33 12.07 6.35 -34.53
C SER A 33 11.77 6.99 -35.89
N GLN A 34 11.56 8.31 -35.91
CA GLN A 34 11.26 9.10 -37.11
C GLN A 34 12.50 9.80 -37.68
N TRP A 35 13.59 9.83 -36.93
CA TRP A 35 14.82 10.49 -37.30
C TRP A 35 15.68 9.61 -38.22
N ASN A 36 16.30 10.22 -39.24
CA ASN A 36 17.13 9.52 -40.23
C ASN A 36 18.54 9.15 -39.74
N GLY A 37 18.82 9.34 -38.45
CA GLY A 37 20.14 9.07 -37.85
C GLY A 37 21.25 10.05 -38.23
N SER A 38 20.97 11.10 -39.02
CA SER A 38 21.99 11.98 -39.59
C SER A 38 21.66 13.47 -39.59
N SER A 39 20.40 13.88 -39.65
CA SER A 39 19.98 15.28 -39.54
C SER A 39 20.25 15.84 -38.16
N PHE A 40 20.68 17.11 -38.05
CA PHE A 40 21.14 17.67 -36.79
C PHE A 40 21.01 19.18 -36.69
N ILE A 41 21.01 19.67 -35.44
CA ILE A 41 21.17 21.08 -35.09
C ILE A 41 22.55 21.28 -34.46
N SER A 42 23.24 22.35 -34.85
CA SER A 42 24.56 22.72 -34.35
C SER A 42 24.75 24.24 -34.29
N SER A 43 25.63 24.77 -33.44
CA SER A 43 26.50 24.06 -32.50
C SER A 43 26.03 24.25 -31.06
N TYR A 44 25.90 23.17 -30.29
CA TYR A 44 25.72 23.23 -28.83
C TYR A 44 27.08 23.22 -28.14
N GLY A 45 27.30 24.07 -27.13
CA GLY A 45 28.52 24.03 -26.33
C GLY A 45 29.06 25.40 -25.93
N VAL A 46 30.38 25.49 -25.79
CA VAL A 46 31.10 26.64 -25.23
C VAL A 46 31.57 27.55 -26.37
N THR A 47 31.56 28.88 -26.23
CA THR A 47 31.08 29.66 -25.07
C THR A 47 29.63 30.11 -25.18
N ASN A 48 29.08 30.20 -26.40
CA ASN A 48 27.90 31.02 -26.62
C ASN A 48 26.58 30.24 -26.50
N THR A 49 26.38 29.23 -27.34
CA THR A 49 25.15 28.41 -27.40
C THR A 49 25.13 27.35 -26.30
N ALA A 50 25.09 27.81 -25.07
CA ALA A 50 25.28 27.00 -23.88
C ALA A 50 24.08 26.10 -23.55
N THR A 51 22.89 26.38 -24.09
CA THR A 51 21.65 25.70 -23.68
C THR A 51 20.79 25.31 -24.88
N TYR A 52 20.50 24.02 -25.03
CA TYR A 52 19.58 23.43 -26.02
C TYR A 52 18.49 22.64 -25.31
N GLY A 53 17.25 22.72 -25.80
CA GLY A 53 16.12 21.99 -25.25
C GLY A 53 15.00 21.74 -26.22
N GLN A 54 14.06 20.92 -25.79
CA GLN A 54 12.81 20.62 -26.47
C GLN A 54 11.64 21.00 -25.55
N THR A 55 10.69 21.79 -26.05
CA THR A 55 9.43 22.01 -25.35
C THR A 55 8.41 20.93 -25.69
N PHE A 56 7.51 20.64 -24.75
CA PHE A 56 6.37 19.74 -24.95
C PHE A 56 5.23 20.08 -24.00
N THR A 57 4.01 19.73 -24.38
CA THR A 57 2.82 19.88 -23.53
C THR A 57 2.25 18.50 -23.19
N PRO A 58 2.35 18.04 -21.93
CA PRO A 58 1.79 16.77 -21.50
C PRO A 58 0.26 16.80 -21.59
N THR A 59 -0.30 15.69 -22.04
CA THR A 59 -1.74 15.45 -22.01
C THR A 59 -2.21 14.99 -20.62
N ALA A 60 -3.53 14.83 -20.43
CA ALA A 60 -4.09 14.23 -19.21
C ALA A 60 -3.55 12.82 -18.92
N ALA A 61 -3.02 12.15 -19.94
CA ALA A 61 -2.40 10.83 -19.83
C ALA A 61 -0.88 10.86 -19.59
N GLN A 62 -0.27 12.04 -19.45
CA GLN A 62 1.19 12.23 -19.36
C GLN A 62 1.59 13.04 -18.12
N THR A 63 1.02 12.69 -16.97
CA THR A 63 1.19 13.44 -15.71
C THR A 63 2.48 13.11 -14.96
N ARG A 64 3.29 12.16 -15.41
CA ARG A 64 4.60 11.85 -14.83
C ARG A 64 5.64 11.71 -15.91
N LEU A 65 6.78 12.37 -15.73
CA LEU A 65 7.98 12.17 -16.54
C LEU A 65 8.99 11.36 -15.73
N SER A 66 9.34 10.17 -16.22
CA SER A 66 10.25 9.26 -15.52
C SER A 66 11.69 9.33 -16.01
N ALA A 67 11.86 9.57 -17.30
CA ALA A 67 13.14 9.79 -17.93
C ALA A 67 12.96 10.50 -19.28
N PHE A 68 14.05 11.04 -19.83
CA PHE A 68 14.13 11.46 -21.22
C PHE A 68 15.52 11.21 -21.78
N THR A 69 15.60 11.08 -23.10
CA THR A 69 16.82 10.75 -23.84
C THR A 69 16.98 11.69 -25.02
N PHE A 70 18.18 12.24 -25.21
CA PHE A 70 18.54 13.00 -26.40
C PHE A 70 19.65 12.30 -27.19
N GLN A 71 19.60 12.34 -28.52
CA GLN A 71 20.71 11.91 -29.37
C GLN A 71 21.72 13.05 -29.52
N VAL A 72 22.86 12.95 -28.84
CA VAL A 72 23.91 13.98 -28.83
C VAL A 72 25.22 13.38 -29.28
N GLY A 73 25.98 14.11 -30.11
CA GLY A 73 27.15 13.54 -30.77
C GLY A 73 28.08 14.55 -31.39
N PHE A 74 29.12 14.04 -32.06
CA PHE A 74 30.10 14.85 -32.80
C PHE A 74 30.75 15.94 -31.92
N ALA A 75 31.02 15.63 -30.66
CA ALA A 75 31.62 16.56 -29.74
C ALA A 75 33.13 16.72 -30.07
N SER A 76 33.57 17.96 -30.32
CA SER A 76 34.96 18.29 -30.66
C SER A 76 35.93 18.12 -29.49
N ALA A 77 35.41 18.18 -28.27
CA ALA A 77 36.10 17.90 -27.00
C ALA A 77 35.05 17.46 -25.96
N PRO A 78 35.43 16.92 -24.80
CA PRO A 78 34.46 16.58 -23.76
C PRO A 78 33.69 17.83 -23.30
N ILE A 79 32.37 17.74 -23.19
CA ILE A 79 31.50 18.86 -22.77
C ILE A 79 30.78 18.50 -21.48
N ALA A 80 31.06 19.24 -20.40
CA ALA A 80 30.31 19.15 -19.16
C ALA A 80 28.97 19.88 -19.30
N SER A 81 27.88 19.17 -19.02
CA SER A 81 26.51 19.66 -19.10
C SER A 81 25.72 19.28 -17.86
N GLN A 82 24.61 19.96 -17.59
CA GLN A 82 23.58 19.53 -16.65
C GLN A 82 22.23 19.48 -17.34
N ALA A 83 21.41 18.51 -16.97
CA ALA A 83 20.07 18.33 -17.48
C ALA A 83 19.04 18.95 -16.54
N PHE A 84 18.00 19.55 -17.11
CA PHE A 84 16.97 20.23 -16.35
C PHE A 84 15.57 19.99 -16.92
N VAL A 85 14.58 20.09 -16.04
CA VAL A 85 13.17 20.19 -16.39
C VAL A 85 12.55 21.39 -15.69
N TYR A 86 11.95 22.28 -16.48
CA TYR A 86 11.28 23.49 -15.99
C TYR A 86 9.93 23.68 -16.67
N GLN A 87 9.05 24.41 -15.98
CA GLN A 87 7.86 24.96 -16.60
C GLN A 87 8.27 26.01 -17.65
N TRP A 88 7.59 25.99 -18.78
CA TRP A 88 7.82 26.90 -19.89
C TRP A 88 6.76 27.99 -19.95
N ASP A 89 7.22 29.23 -20.01
CA ASP A 89 6.38 30.41 -20.30
C ASP A 89 6.34 30.61 -21.82
N THR A 90 5.23 30.21 -22.43
CA THR A 90 5.02 30.31 -23.89
C THR A 90 4.94 31.77 -24.37
N ALA A 91 4.52 32.70 -23.53
CA ALA A 91 4.37 34.11 -23.90
C ALA A 91 5.72 34.82 -23.98
N ASN A 92 6.62 34.52 -23.03
CA ASN A 92 7.95 35.14 -22.95
C ASN A 92 9.10 34.23 -23.43
N GLN A 93 8.78 33.00 -23.87
CA GLN A 93 9.72 31.99 -24.36
C GLN A 93 10.88 31.70 -23.39
N ARG A 94 10.58 31.47 -22.12
CA ARG A 94 11.61 31.30 -21.08
C ARG A 94 11.16 30.34 -19.99
N ILE A 95 12.11 29.86 -19.18
CA ILE A 95 11.80 29.04 -18.01
C ILE A 95 11.27 29.90 -16.86
N ILE A 96 10.35 29.34 -16.08
CA ILE A 96 9.77 30.00 -14.89
C ILE A 96 9.68 29.03 -13.71
N GLY A 97 9.59 29.61 -12.51
CA GLY A 97 9.45 28.85 -11.27
C GLY A 97 10.73 28.11 -10.87
N PRO A 98 10.63 27.23 -9.85
CA PRO A 98 11.75 26.37 -9.44
C PRO A 98 11.99 25.24 -10.45
N ALA A 99 13.19 24.64 -10.41
CA ALA A 99 13.47 23.43 -11.16
C ALA A 99 12.51 22.32 -10.71
N LEU A 100 11.86 21.64 -11.66
CA LEU A 100 11.18 20.39 -11.36
C LEU A 100 12.18 19.24 -11.25
N PHE A 101 13.30 19.35 -11.99
CA PHE A 101 14.41 18.43 -11.93
C PHE A 101 15.71 19.13 -12.34
N SER A 102 16.82 18.72 -11.72
CA SER A 102 18.19 19.05 -12.12
C SER A 102 19.08 17.83 -11.90
N SER A 103 19.86 17.44 -12.89
CA SER A 103 20.83 16.34 -12.76
C SER A 103 22.14 16.82 -12.11
N GLY A 104 22.98 15.86 -11.70
CA GLY A 104 24.42 16.12 -11.57
C GLY A 104 25.08 16.40 -12.92
N THR A 105 26.38 16.67 -12.92
CA THR A 105 27.13 16.93 -14.16
C THR A 105 27.18 15.68 -15.05
N ILE A 106 26.77 15.84 -16.30
CA ILE A 106 26.82 14.88 -17.38
C ILE A 106 28.02 15.24 -18.26
N ASN A 107 28.94 14.30 -18.46
CA ASN A 107 30.08 14.49 -19.35
C ASN A 107 29.77 13.88 -20.71
N LEU A 108 29.56 14.75 -21.70
CA LEU A 108 29.45 14.33 -23.09
C LEU A 108 30.87 14.01 -23.59
N ALA A 109 31.12 12.76 -23.95
CA ALA A 109 32.43 12.34 -24.45
C ALA A 109 32.75 12.96 -25.82
N ALA A 110 34.03 13.25 -26.07
CA ALA A 110 34.49 13.58 -27.42
C ALA A 110 34.38 12.35 -28.31
N GLY A 111 34.00 12.55 -29.58
CA GLY A 111 33.88 11.43 -30.50
C GLY A 111 33.04 11.72 -31.72
N ALA A 112 33.09 10.80 -32.67
CA ALA A 112 32.24 10.79 -33.86
C ALA A 112 30.92 10.05 -33.57
N GLY A 113 29.85 10.46 -34.25
CA GLY A 113 28.55 9.80 -34.17
C GLY A 113 27.67 10.31 -33.02
N PHE A 114 26.40 9.91 -33.07
CA PHE A 114 25.40 10.22 -32.05
C PHE A 114 25.34 9.13 -30.99
N THR A 115 25.19 9.56 -29.75
CA THR A 115 25.02 8.68 -28.58
C THR A 115 23.80 9.11 -27.78
N PRO A 116 23.02 8.16 -27.24
CA PRO A 116 21.89 8.48 -26.39
C PRO A 116 22.38 9.00 -25.03
N ILE A 117 21.92 10.18 -24.65
CA ILE A 117 22.10 10.76 -23.31
C ILE A 117 20.77 10.63 -22.58
N THR A 118 20.66 9.60 -21.73
CA THR A 118 19.46 9.31 -20.93
C THR A 118 19.56 9.95 -19.56
N VAL A 119 18.51 10.69 -19.18
CA VAL A 119 18.36 11.38 -17.91
C VAL A 119 17.14 10.83 -17.19
N ASN A 120 17.35 10.22 -16.02
CA ASN A 120 16.27 9.73 -15.18
C ASN A 120 15.83 10.82 -14.21
N THR A 121 14.56 11.23 -14.33
CA THR A 121 13.98 12.30 -13.50
C THR A 121 13.39 11.77 -12.20
N GLY A 122 13.23 10.45 -12.08
CA GLY A 122 12.64 9.83 -10.88
C GLY A 122 11.12 9.95 -10.80
N GLY A 123 10.44 10.27 -11.91
CA GLY A 123 8.97 10.30 -11.96
C GLY A 123 8.34 11.62 -11.53
N ILE A 124 8.94 12.75 -11.89
CA ILE A 124 8.44 14.09 -11.56
C ILE A 124 7.00 14.28 -12.08
N THR A 125 6.18 14.95 -11.27
CA THR A 125 4.78 15.23 -11.61
C THR A 125 4.71 16.41 -12.59
N LEU A 126 3.89 16.25 -13.63
CA LEU A 126 3.56 17.27 -14.61
C LEU A 126 2.07 17.60 -14.56
N THR A 127 1.73 18.84 -14.89
CA THR A 127 0.34 19.30 -15.02
C THR A 127 -0.08 19.22 -16.48
N ALA A 128 -1.16 18.48 -16.76
CA ALA A 128 -1.71 18.36 -18.10
C ALA A 128 -2.07 19.74 -18.69
N GLY A 129 -1.73 19.96 -19.96
CA GLY A 129 -1.95 21.23 -20.66
C GLY A 129 -0.94 22.33 -20.34
N GLN A 130 -0.09 22.18 -19.31
CA GLN A 130 0.99 23.11 -18.99
C GLN A 130 2.24 22.77 -19.81
N GLN A 131 2.83 23.72 -20.53
CA GLN A 131 4.05 23.45 -21.29
C GLN A 131 5.29 23.37 -20.39
N TYR A 132 6.20 22.46 -20.72
CA TYR A 132 7.49 22.25 -20.06
C TYR A 132 8.62 22.21 -21.09
N VAL A 133 9.86 22.37 -20.62
CA VAL A 133 11.07 22.21 -21.42
C VAL A 133 12.02 21.19 -20.80
N LEU A 134 12.55 20.29 -21.62
CA LEU A 134 13.62 19.35 -21.30
C LEU A 134 14.89 19.84 -21.97
N PHE A 135 15.95 20.09 -21.21
CA PHE A 135 17.14 20.73 -21.79
C PHE A 135 18.44 20.30 -21.13
N LEU A 136 19.55 20.45 -21.87
CA LEU A 136 20.89 20.43 -21.32
C LEU A 136 21.51 21.83 -21.38
N SER A 137 22.31 22.16 -20.37
CA SER A 137 23.05 23.42 -20.33
C SER A 137 24.50 23.22 -19.88
N THR A 138 25.43 23.92 -20.53
CA THR A 138 26.85 24.03 -20.11
C THR A 138 27.10 25.21 -19.18
N SER A 139 26.07 26.01 -18.88
CA SER A 139 26.18 27.17 -17.99
C SER A 139 26.78 26.77 -16.64
N ASN A 140 27.61 27.62 -16.06
CA ASN A 140 28.42 27.34 -14.85
C ASN A 140 29.44 26.18 -14.97
N LEU A 141 29.55 25.49 -16.11
CA LEU A 141 30.40 24.29 -16.29
C LEU A 141 31.47 24.44 -17.39
N GLN A 142 31.65 25.66 -17.93
CA GLN A 142 32.46 25.89 -19.13
C GLN A 142 33.98 25.86 -18.91
N GLY A 143 34.46 25.79 -17.66
CA GLY A 143 35.88 25.97 -17.31
C GLY A 143 36.85 24.89 -17.82
N GLY A 144 36.37 23.77 -18.36
CA GLY A 144 37.19 22.61 -18.76
C GLY A 144 37.33 22.35 -20.27
N ALA A 145 36.63 23.08 -21.13
CA ALA A 145 36.62 22.79 -22.58
C ALA A 145 36.32 24.04 -23.44
N PRO A 146 37.29 24.97 -23.58
CA PRO A 146 37.08 26.20 -24.34
C PRO A 146 36.78 25.88 -25.82
N ASN A 147 35.74 26.52 -26.37
CA ASN A 147 35.29 26.34 -27.77
C ASN A 147 34.83 24.91 -28.13
N ALA A 148 34.51 24.08 -27.14
CA ALA A 148 33.97 22.75 -27.40
C ALA A 148 32.55 22.86 -27.96
N SER A 149 32.27 22.08 -29.01
CA SER A 149 30.98 22.08 -29.69
C SER A 149 30.52 20.67 -29.98
N SER A 150 29.21 20.44 -29.96
CA SER A 150 28.58 19.19 -30.36
C SER A 150 27.33 19.45 -31.19
N ARG A 151 26.72 18.35 -31.65
CA ARG A 151 25.51 18.31 -32.47
C ARG A 151 24.43 17.54 -31.76
N TRP A 152 23.19 17.93 -31.98
CA TRP A 152 22.02 17.20 -31.51
C TRP A 152 21.26 16.67 -32.71
N GLY A 153 20.90 15.38 -32.68
CA GLY A 153 20.04 14.80 -33.70
C GLY A 153 18.71 15.53 -33.72
N ALA A 154 18.18 15.78 -34.90
CA ALA A 154 16.94 16.53 -35.07
C ALA A 154 16.17 16.09 -36.33
N LEU A 155 14.85 16.25 -36.27
CA LEU A 155 13.95 16.15 -37.41
C LEU A 155 13.93 17.49 -38.14
N THR A 156 13.57 17.48 -39.42
CA THR A 156 13.55 18.69 -40.26
C THR A 156 12.26 19.51 -40.12
N ASN A 157 11.39 19.18 -39.16
CA ASN A 157 10.16 19.88 -38.83
C ASN A 157 9.81 19.64 -37.35
N ASN A 158 8.83 20.39 -36.83
CA ASN A 158 8.33 20.29 -35.45
C ASN A 158 6.93 19.66 -35.34
N THR A 159 6.60 18.72 -36.23
CA THR A 159 5.26 18.10 -36.25
C THR A 159 5.17 16.83 -35.40
N ALA A 160 6.31 16.28 -34.97
CA ALA A 160 6.36 15.03 -34.24
C ALA A 160 5.97 15.20 -32.76
N ILE A 161 6.20 16.40 -32.20
CA ILE A 161 5.82 16.77 -30.84
C ILE A 161 4.74 17.87 -30.89
N PRO A 162 3.45 17.53 -30.74
CA PRO A 162 2.37 18.51 -30.81
C PRO A 162 2.56 19.64 -29.78
N ASN A 163 2.48 20.89 -30.24
CA ASN A 163 2.73 22.10 -29.45
C ASN A 163 4.12 22.13 -28.78
N GLY A 164 5.08 21.34 -29.28
CA GLY A 164 6.48 21.38 -28.89
C GLY A 164 7.36 21.91 -30.01
N GLN A 165 8.57 22.32 -29.68
CA GLN A 165 9.64 22.59 -30.65
C GLN A 165 11.01 22.69 -29.95
N PHE A 166 12.06 22.62 -30.76
CA PHE A 166 13.40 22.94 -30.35
C PHE A 166 13.53 24.41 -29.93
N VAL A 167 14.20 24.62 -28.79
CA VAL A 167 14.53 25.93 -28.23
C VAL A 167 15.99 25.98 -27.82
N PHE A 168 16.61 27.15 -27.92
CA PHE A 168 17.99 27.35 -27.50
C PHE A 168 18.22 28.74 -26.92
N GLN A 169 19.27 28.86 -26.12
CA GLN A 169 19.71 30.15 -25.62
C GLN A 169 21.24 30.29 -25.70
N ASN A 170 21.65 31.48 -26.14
CA ASN A 170 23.05 31.89 -26.18
C ASN A 170 23.44 32.59 -24.87
N ASN A 171 23.22 31.92 -23.75
CA ASN A 171 23.38 32.52 -22.42
C ASN A 171 24.80 32.39 -21.84
N GLY A 172 25.70 31.74 -22.55
CA GLY A 172 27.05 31.41 -22.09
C GLY A 172 27.09 30.85 -20.66
N PRO A 173 28.01 31.30 -19.80
CA PRO A 173 28.15 30.75 -18.46
C PRO A 173 26.99 31.14 -17.53
N THR A 174 26.18 32.15 -17.88
CA THR A 174 25.21 32.78 -16.98
C THR A 174 23.85 32.07 -17.05
N PHE A 175 23.62 31.09 -16.18
CA PHE A 175 22.36 30.35 -16.13
C PHE A 175 21.14 31.24 -15.82
N ALA A 176 21.32 32.31 -15.04
CA ALA A 176 20.24 33.22 -14.66
C ALA A 176 19.54 33.88 -15.86
N ASN A 177 20.25 34.05 -16.99
CA ASN A 177 19.68 34.63 -18.21
C ASN A 177 18.53 33.77 -18.79
N LEU A 178 18.49 32.48 -18.48
CA LEU A 178 17.42 31.59 -18.92
C LEU A 178 16.04 31.98 -18.37
N PHE A 179 15.99 32.71 -17.25
CA PHE A 179 14.76 33.19 -16.61
C PHE A 179 14.35 34.61 -17.04
N THR A 180 15.31 35.40 -17.53
CA THR A 180 15.07 36.82 -17.83
C THR A 180 14.91 37.08 -19.31
N THR A 181 15.58 36.29 -20.16
CA THR A 181 15.66 36.52 -21.61
C THR A 181 14.95 35.40 -22.36
N GLY A 182 14.09 35.77 -23.31
CA GLY A 182 13.42 34.81 -24.20
C GLY A 182 14.44 34.01 -25.02
N TRP A 183 14.20 32.71 -25.12
CA TRP A 183 15.00 31.76 -25.86
C TRP A 183 14.59 31.79 -27.33
N SER A 184 15.55 31.55 -28.21
CA SER A 184 15.28 31.39 -29.63
C SER A 184 14.73 30.00 -29.91
N ASN A 185 14.05 29.83 -31.04
CA ASN A 185 13.49 28.55 -31.48
C ASN A 185 13.74 28.34 -32.96
N ILE A 186 13.73 27.06 -33.36
CA ILE A 186 13.72 26.64 -34.77
C ILE A 186 12.55 25.65 -34.89
N ALA A 187 11.83 25.69 -36.01
CA ALA A 187 10.69 24.82 -36.27
C ALA A 187 11.12 23.37 -36.58
N GLU A 188 11.87 22.76 -35.67
CA GLU A 188 12.41 21.41 -35.71
C GLU A 188 12.16 20.73 -34.36
N ASP A 189 11.97 19.41 -34.34
CA ASP A 189 11.97 18.61 -33.12
C ASP A 189 13.30 17.89 -32.97
N LEU A 190 13.83 17.87 -31.75
CA LEU A 190 15.01 17.06 -31.43
C LEU A 190 14.71 15.57 -31.57
N ALA A 191 15.70 14.78 -32.00
CA ALA A 191 15.66 13.33 -31.97
C ALA A 191 15.80 12.86 -30.52
N MET A 192 14.66 12.56 -29.91
CA MET A 192 14.54 12.35 -28.48
C MET A 192 13.47 11.32 -28.12
N GLN A 193 13.55 10.83 -26.89
CA GLN A 193 12.49 10.04 -26.28
C GLN A 193 12.15 10.61 -24.89
N ALA A 194 10.88 10.76 -24.55
CA ALA A 194 10.42 11.10 -23.20
C ALA A 194 9.46 10.03 -22.69
N TYR A 195 9.78 9.46 -21.53
CA TYR A 195 9.01 8.40 -20.90
C TYR A 195 7.96 9.01 -19.98
N LEU A 196 6.77 9.20 -20.53
CA LEU A 196 5.64 9.83 -19.86
C LEU A 196 4.58 8.77 -19.49
N SER A 197 3.94 8.93 -18.33
CA SER A 197 2.84 8.05 -17.89
C SER A 197 1.73 8.82 -17.18
N GLY A 198 0.52 8.24 -17.21
CA GLY A 198 -0.63 8.71 -16.46
C GLY A 198 -0.73 8.00 -15.11
N GLY A 199 -1.00 8.74 -14.03
CA GLY A 199 -1.32 8.14 -12.73
C GLY A 199 -0.21 7.27 -12.11
N THR A 200 -0.61 6.32 -11.28
CA THR A 200 0.30 5.55 -10.41
C THR A 200 1.19 4.58 -11.19
N THR A 201 2.46 4.94 -11.39
CA THR A 201 3.45 3.95 -11.80
C THR A 201 3.84 3.15 -10.55
N GLY A 202 3.38 1.91 -10.42
CA GLY A 202 3.81 0.96 -9.38
C GLY A 202 3.24 1.14 -7.96
N GLU A 203 2.40 2.15 -7.69
CA GLU A 203 1.83 2.37 -6.34
C GLU A 203 1.08 1.12 -5.82
N ASN A 204 0.34 0.43 -6.69
CA ASN A 204 -0.38 -0.80 -6.34
C ASN A 204 0.51 -1.91 -5.76
N ILE A 205 1.74 -2.05 -6.24
CA ILE A 205 2.71 -3.03 -5.75
C ILE A 205 3.18 -2.64 -4.35
N VAL A 206 3.50 -1.36 -4.14
CA VAL A 206 3.97 -0.92 -2.81
C VAL A 206 2.85 -0.94 -1.76
N GLN A 207 1.60 -0.82 -2.18
CA GLN A 207 0.43 -0.83 -1.31
C GLN A 207 -0.04 -2.23 -0.86
N ALA A 208 0.49 -3.32 -1.43
CA ALA A 208 0.15 -4.68 -1.00
C ALA A 208 0.37 -4.90 0.52
N GLN A 209 1.35 -4.20 1.11
CA GLN A 209 1.66 -4.25 2.55
C GLN A 209 0.48 -3.80 3.43
N THR A 210 -0.37 -2.88 2.94
CA THR A 210 -1.48 -2.31 3.71
C THR A 210 -2.52 -3.38 4.04
N GLY A 211 -2.89 -4.20 3.04
CA GLY A 211 -3.78 -5.34 3.26
C GLY A 211 -3.15 -6.44 4.11
N ALA A 212 -1.85 -6.68 3.97
CA ALA A 212 -1.15 -7.66 4.79
C ALA A 212 -1.19 -7.28 6.29
N PHE A 213 -0.91 -6.02 6.63
CA PHE A 213 -0.96 -5.53 8.02
C PHE A 213 -2.40 -5.48 8.57
N GLN A 214 -3.40 -5.15 7.75
CA GLN A 214 -4.79 -5.17 8.18
C GLN A 214 -5.29 -6.60 8.49
N LEU A 215 -4.95 -7.57 7.63
CA LEU A 215 -5.27 -8.98 7.87
C LEU A 215 -4.57 -9.48 9.13
N GLY A 216 -3.27 -9.18 9.28
CA GLY A 216 -2.48 -9.55 10.45
C GLY A 216 -3.00 -8.91 11.75
N ASN A 217 -3.45 -7.65 11.73
CA ASN A 217 -4.15 -7.01 12.86
C ASN A 217 -5.40 -7.81 13.27
N SER A 218 -6.21 -8.20 12.30
CA SER A 218 -7.45 -8.94 12.55
C SER A 218 -7.17 -10.32 13.13
N TYR A 219 -6.17 -11.03 12.58
CA TYR A 219 -5.78 -12.35 13.05
C TYR A 219 -5.13 -12.31 14.43
N LEU A 220 -4.20 -11.38 14.69
CA LEU A 220 -3.61 -11.18 16.02
C LEU A 220 -4.69 -10.83 17.06
N SER A 221 -5.62 -9.94 16.71
CA SER A 221 -6.73 -9.59 17.60
C SER A 221 -7.65 -10.77 17.89
N LEU A 222 -7.87 -11.68 16.93
CA LEU A 222 -8.64 -12.91 17.15
C LEU A 222 -7.93 -13.83 18.14
N LEU A 223 -6.61 -14.01 18.02
CA LEU A 223 -5.83 -14.90 18.88
C LEU A 223 -5.63 -14.36 20.29
N THR A 224 -5.52 -13.03 20.45
CA THR A 224 -5.36 -12.39 21.76
C THR A 224 -6.67 -11.88 22.34
N ASP A 225 -7.84 -12.25 21.79
CA ASP A 225 -9.13 -11.67 22.18
C ASP A 225 -9.36 -11.85 23.71
N PRO A 226 -9.44 -10.75 24.48
CA PRO A 226 -9.58 -10.82 25.92
C PRO A 226 -11.04 -10.99 26.37
N PHE A 227 -12.02 -10.79 25.47
CA PHE A 227 -13.46 -10.85 25.73
C PHE A 227 -14.05 -12.25 25.49
N ALA A 228 -13.39 -13.02 24.63
CA ALA A 228 -13.60 -14.44 24.45
C ALA A 228 -13.55 -15.22 25.79
N THR A 229 -14.24 -16.37 25.85
CA THR A 229 -14.19 -17.40 26.93
C THR A 229 -12.77 -17.92 27.30
N ASN A 230 -11.71 -17.28 26.79
CA ASN A 230 -10.33 -17.30 27.28
C ASN A 230 -10.16 -16.61 28.66
N LYS A 231 -11.23 -16.33 29.41
CA LYS A 231 -11.11 -15.85 30.80
C LYS A 231 -10.61 -17.01 31.66
N VAL A 232 -9.30 -16.99 31.86
CA VAL A 232 -8.65 -17.36 33.11
C VAL A 232 -9.46 -16.80 34.29
N THR A 233 -9.69 -17.61 35.31
CA THR A 233 -10.36 -17.21 36.57
C THR A 233 -9.49 -16.23 37.36
N THR A 234 -9.40 -14.98 36.89
CA THR A 234 -8.87 -13.88 37.71
C THR A 234 -9.71 -13.84 38.98
N THR A 235 -9.09 -14.20 40.11
CA THR A 235 -9.73 -14.46 41.41
C THR A 235 -10.49 -13.23 41.88
N GLY A 236 -11.76 -13.17 41.51
CA GLY A 236 -12.78 -12.32 42.05
C GLY A 236 -14.02 -13.18 42.08
N THR A 237 -14.63 -13.30 43.26
CA THR A 237 -15.86 -14.05 43.48
C THR A 237 -16.80 -13.89 42.28
N LEU A 238 -17.26 -15.02 41.73
CA LEU A 238 -18.50 -15.04 40.96
C LEU A 238 -19.57 -14.47 41.89
N ASN A 239 -19.81 -13.17 41.80
CA ASN A 239 -20.91 -12.52 42.49
C ASN A 239 -22.17 -13.03 41.78
N TYR A 240 -22.63 -14.22 42.18
CA TYR A 240 -24.05 -14.50 42.18
C TYR A 240 -24.73 -13.27 42.79
N SER A 241 -25.80 -12.81 42.15
CA SER A 241 -26.60 -11.67 42.60
C SER A 241 -26.70 -11.66 44.12
N GLY A 242 -26.39 -10.52 44.74
CA GLY A 242 -26.40 -10.35 46.19
C GLY A 242 -27.56 -11.12 46.82
N GLU A 243 -27.22 -12.04 47.69
CA GLU A 243 -28.18 -12.89 48.39
C GLU A 243 -29.24 -11.98 49.00
N LYS A 244 -30.49 -12.08 48.53
CA LYS A 244 -31.62 -11.44 49.20
C LYS A 244 -31.57 -11.91 50.66
N PRO A 245 -31.70 -11.04 51.69
CA PRO A 245 -31.66 -11.48 53.07
C PRO A 245 -32.70 -12.56 53.32
N VAL A 246 -32.26 -13.82 53.35
CA VAL A 246 -33.15 -14.95 53.54
C VAL A 246 -33.34 -15.14 55.05
N PRO A 247 -34.59 -15.23 55.55
CA PRO A 247 -34.86 -15.49 56.96
C PRO A 247 -34.09 -16.71 57.49
N PRO A 248 -33.60 -16.70 58.74
CA PRO A 248 -32.79 -17.79 59.31
C PRO A 248 -33.40 -19.19 59.14
N ALA A 249 -34.73 -19.29 59.19
CA ALA A 249 -35.47 -20.54 59.03
C ALA A 249 -35.34 -21.19 57.63
N VAL A 250 -35.21 -20.39 56.58
CA VAL A 250 -35.02 -20.89 55.21
C VAL A 250 -33.55 -21.28 55.00
N ARG A 251 -32.61 -20.57 55.63
CA ARG A 251 -31.18 -20.91 55.63
C ARG A 251 -30.90 -22.25 56.33
N SER A 252 -31.57 -22.51 57.45
CA SER A 252 -31.50 -23.81 58.14
C SER A 252 -32.19 -24.93 57.37
N ALA A 253 -33.29 -24.65 56.66
CA ALA A 253 -33.97 -25.63 55.81
C ALA A 253 -33.15 -25.99 54.56
N PHE A 254 -32.45 -25.03 53.96
CA PHE A 254 -31.54 -25.27 52.83
C PHE A 254 -30.27 -26.02 53.26
N GLY A 255 -29.72 -25.67 54.43
CA GLY A 255 -28.59 -26.39 55.03
C GLY A 255 -28.91 -27.83 55.45
N ALA A 256 -30.16 -28.12 55.81
CA ALA A 256 -30.61 -29.49 56.11
C ALA A 256 -30.79 -30.36 54.84
N TYR A 257 -30.97 -29.75 53.67
CA TYR A 257 -31.16 -30.46 52.39
C TYR A 257 -29.83 -30.73 51.66
N MET A 258 -28.81 -29.88 51.85
CA MET A 258 -27.47 -30.08 51.28
C MET A 258 -26.55 -30.83 52.25
N LYS A 259 -26.56 -32.17 52.19
CA LYS A 259 -25.68 -33.04 53.01
C LYS A 259 -24.18 -32.98 52.66
N ALA A 260 -23.76 -32.08 51.77
CA ALA A 260 -22.34 -31.88 51.46
C ALA A 260 -22.10 -30.40 51.10
N PRO A 261 -20.96 -29.81 51.54
CA PRO A 261 -20.45 -28.58 50.94
C PRO A 261 -20.44 -28.74 49.41
N PRO A 262 -20.78 -27.70 48.63
CA PRO A 262 -20.63 -27.75 47.18
C PRO A 262 -19.21 -28.25 46.87
N PRO A 263 -19.04 -29.27 46.01
CA PRO A 263 -17.71 -29.75 45.69
C PRO A 263 -16.87 -28.55 45.26
N VAL A 264 -15.74 -28.33 45.94
CA VAL A 264 -14.70 -27.43 45.44
C VAL A 264 -14.42 -27.92 44.04
N ALA A 265 -14.77 -27.13 43.02
CA ALA A 265 -14.60 -27.53 41.64
C ALA A 265 -13.10 -27.79 41.43
N VAL A 266 -12.71 -29.07 41.47
CA VAL A 266 -11.34 -29.48 41.19
C VAL A 266 -11.09 -29.08 39.75
N TYR A 267 -10.14 -28.17 39.57
CA TYR A 267 -9.74 -27.77 38.23
C TYR A 267 -9.30 -29.01 37.44
N ALA A 268 -9.94 -29.24 36.30
CA ALA A 268 -9.59 -30.29 35.37
C ALA A 268 -8.93 -29.66 34.12
N PRO A 269 -7.69 -30.06 33.77
CA PRO A 269 -7.10 -29.70 32.50
C PRO A 269 -7.99 -30.17 31.34
N ARG A 270 -8.20 -29.30 30.35
CA ARG A 270 -9.11 -29.60 29.23
C ARG A 270 -8.70 -28.88 27.96
N TRP A 271 -9.20 -29.42 26.86
CA TRP A 271 -9.11 -28.83 25.55
C TRP A 271 -10.39 -28.05 25.22
N ASP A 272 -10.21 -26.89 24.63
CA ASP A 272 -11.27 -26.09 24.04
C ASP A 272 -11.00 -25.99 22.52
N VAL A 273 -12.04 -26.13 21.69
CA VAL A 273 -11.93 -25.94 20.23
C VAL A 273 -12.80 -24.81 19.77
N TRP A 274 -12.37 -24.12 18.71
CA TRP A 274 -13.12 -22.99 18.18
C TRP A 274 -12.92 -22.83 16.68
N GLY A 275 -13.90 -22.18 16.06
CA GLY A 275 -13.87 -21.69 14.69
C GLY A 275 -14.33 -20.24 14.63
N ALA A 276 -13.72 -19.43 13.78
CA ALA A 276 -14.06 -18.02 13.63
C ALA A 276 -14.02 -17.59 12.17
N ALA A 277 -14.87 -16.63 11.82
CA ALA A 277 -14.74 -15.82 10.63
C ALA A 277 -14.44 -14.39 11.05
N PHE A 278 -13.53 -13.74 10.34
CA PHE A 278 -13.13 -12.36 10.61
C PHE A 278 -12.84 -11.63 9.31
N GLY A 279 -12.89 -10.31 9.33
CA GLY A 279 -12.57 -9.50 8.17
C GLY A 279 -12.92 -8.04 8.41
N GLY A 280 -12.58 -7.21 7.43
CA GLY A 280 -12.84 -5.79 7.50
C GLY A 280 -12.49 -5.07 6.22
N ALA A 281 -12.85 -3.80 6.18
CA ALA A 281 -12.51 -2.88 5.10
C ALA A 281 -11.82 -1.65 5.66
N ASN A 282 -10.79 -1.16 4.97
CA ASN A 282 -10.12 0.10 5.24
C ASN A 282 -10.22 1.00 4.01
N SER A 283 -10.49 2.28 4.25
CA SER A 283 -10.30 3.34 3.26
C SER A 283 -9.27 4.31 3.82
N THR A 284 -8.26 4.63 3.01
CA THR A 284 -7.25 5.64 3.35
C THR A 284 -7.11 6.61 2.18
N GLY A 285 -7.42 7.89 2.41
CA GLY A 285 -7.31 8.93 1.39
C GLY A 285 -5.86 9.25 1.05
N GLY A 286 -5.57 9.53 -0.22
CA GLY A 286 -4.27 10.01 -0.69
C GLY A 286 -4.01 11.47 -0.37
N ILE A 287 -2.86 11.98 -0.81
CA ILE A 287 -2.50 13.39 -0.74
C ILE A 287 -2.10 13.84 -2.14
N ALA A 288 -2.91 14.71 -2.75
CA ALA A 288 -2.69 15.20 -4.11
C ALA A 288 -1.31 15.88 -4.28
N ALA A 289 -0.89 16.69 -3.30
CA ALA A 289 0.42 17.35 -3.31
C ALA A 289 1.61 16.38 -3.23
N ALA A 290 1.43 15.21 -2.61
CA ALA A 290 2.43 14.14 -2.58
C ALA A 290 2.27 13.17 -3.78
N GLY A 291 1.25 13.39 -4.62
CA GLY A 291 0.95 12.55 -5.77
C GLY A 291 0.51 11.12 -5.41
N THR A 292 0.00 10.89 -4.20
CA THR A 292 -0.44 9.56 -3.75
C THR A 292 -1.94 9.38 -3.92
N SER A 293 -2.37 8.13 -4.06
CA SER A 293 -3.73 7.77 -4.47
C SER A 293 -4.60 7.28 -3.33
N ASP A 294 -5.91 7.31 -3.50
CA ASP A 294 -6.81 6.72 -2.51
C ASP A 294 -6.66 5.21 -2.49
N ILE A 295 -6.55 4.63 -1.29
CA ILE A 295 -6.49 3.19 -1.09
C ILE A 295 -7.82 2.72 -0.54
N TYR A 296 -8.33 1.64 -1.10
CA TYR A 296 -9.39 0.86 -0.50
C TYR A 296 -8.94 -0.59 -0.37
N THR A 297 -9.07 -1.16 0.82
CA THR A 297 -8.65 -2.53 1.11
C THR A 297 -9.75 -3.30 1.81
N ARG A 298 -9.89 -4.57 1.45
CA ARG A 298 -10.76 -5.55 2.10
C ARG A 298 -9.94 -6.78 2.45
N VAL A 299 -10.12 -7.25 3.68
CA VAL A 299 -9.50 -8.48 4.17
C VAL A 299 -10.57 -9.38 4.77
N GLY A 300 -10.38 -10.68 4.66
CA GLY A 300 -11.28 -11.65 5.26
C GLY A 300 -10.57 -12.98 5.47
N GLY A 301 -11.05 -13.75 6.44
CA GLY A 301 -10.50 -15.07 6.73
C GLY A 301 -11.40 -15.91 7.60
N VAL A 302 -11.15 -17.21 7.55
CA VAL A 302 -11.70 -18.21 8.44
C VAL A 302 -10.56 -18.88 9.18
N ALA A 303 -10.71 -19.03 10.48
CA ALA A 303 -9.74 -19.63 11.36
C ALA A 303 -10.38 -20.76 12.16
N ALA A 304 -9.59 -21.78 12.45
CA ALA A 304 -9.91 -22.76 13.48
C ALA A 304 -8.72 -22.87 14.43
N GLY A 305 -8.97 -23.29 15.66
CA GLY A 305 -7.93 -23.46 16.64
C GLY A 305 -8.36 -24.34 17.79
N ALA A 306 -7.37 -24.73 18.57
CA ALA A 306 -7.53 -25.44 19.81
C ALA A 306 -6.61 -24.84 20.87
N ASP A 307 -7.10 -24.75 22.10
CA ASP A 307 -6.32 -24.36 23.25
C ASP A 307 -6.45 -25.37 24.38
N TYR A 308 -5.34 -25.53 25.09
CA TYR A 308 -5.23 -26.37 26.26
C TYR A 308 -5.10 -25.50 27.48
N ARG A 309 -6.04 -25.70 28.41
CA ARG A 309 -6.00 -25.11 29.74
C ARG A 309 -5.27 -26.12 30.62
N PHE A 310 -4.09 -25.76 31.13
CA PHE A 310 -3.31 -26.62 32.04
C PHE A 310 -3.26 -26.11 33.48
N ALA A 311 -3.63 -24.84 33.72
CA ALA A 311 -3.95 -24.30 35.04
C ALA A 311 -5.27 -23.51 34.96
N PRO A 312 -5.99 -23.27 36.08
CA PRO A 312 -7.22 -22.46 36.06
C PRO A 312 -7.03 -21.12 35.35
N ASP A 313 -5.81 -20.61 35.50
CA ASP A 313 -5.42 -19.27 35.10
C ASP A 313 -4.39 -19.25 33.97
N THR A 314 -4.25 -20.33 33.21
CA THR A 314 -3.30 -20.38 32.09
C THR A 314 -3.79 -21.25 30.95
N LEU A 315 -3.66 -20.72 29.74
CA LEU A 315 -3.90 -21.46 28.51
C LEU A 315 -2.81 -21.19 27.47
N ILE A 316 -2.59 -22.18 26.61
CA ILE A 316 -1.84 -22.06 25.36
C ILE A 316 -2.67 -22.66 24.24
N GLY A 317 -2.55 -22.12 23.04
CA GLY A 317 -3.27 -22.62 21.89
C GLY A 317 -2.56 -22.37 20.58
N PHE A 318 -3.10 -22.99 19.55
CA PHE A 318 -2.66 -22.82 18.18
C PHE A 318 -3.87 -22.62 17.27
N SER A 319 -3.62 -22.02 16.11
CA SER A 319 -4.63 -21.78 15.10
C SER A 319 -4.03 -21.91 13.71
N LEU A 320 -4.88 -22.36 12.78
CA LEU A 320 -4.66 -22.26 11.35
C LEU A 320 -5.80 -21.46 10.75
N ALA A 321 -5.49 -20.67 9.73
CA ALA A 321 -6.48 -19.87 9.04
C ALA A 321 -6.16 -19.74 7.55
N GLY A 322 -7.23 -19.58 6.76
CA GLY A 322 -7.17 -19.23 5.34
C GLY A 322 -7.93 -17.94 5.14
N GLY A 323 -7.48 -17.10 4.21
CA GLY A 323 -8.13 -15.83 3.97
C GLY A 323 -7.71 -15.19 2.67
N ASN A 324 -8.30 -14.03 2.39
CA ASN A 324 -8.03 -13.27 1.19
C ASN A 324 -7.87 -11.78 1.50
N ILE A 325 -7.08 -11.12 0.67
CA ILE A 325 -6.87 -9.68 0.64
C ILE A 325 -7.27 -9.19 -0.74
N ASN A 326 -7.97 -8.07 -0.80
CA ASN A 326 -8.31 -7.37 -2.04
C ASN A 326 -8.02 -5.89 -1.81
N TRP A 327 -7.28 -5.24 -2.70
CA TRP A 327 -7.05 -3.80 -2.60
C TRP A 327 -7.11 -3.13 -3.98
N SER A 328 -7.53 -1.87 -3.97
CA SER A 328 -7.50 -0.98 -5.12
C SER A 328 -6.80 0.32 -4.77
N VAL A 329 -6.16 0.88 -5.78
CA VAL A 329 -5.50 2.17 -5.78
C VAL A 329 -6.19 3.03 -6.82
N SER A 330 -6.85 4.08 -6.36
CA SER A 330 -7.64 4.99 -7.20
C SER A 330 -6.92 6.33 -7.30
N PRO A 331 -6.35 6.68 -8.48
CA PRO A 331 -5.64 7.94 -8.64
C PRO A 331 -6.54 9.14 -8.36
N THR A 332 -6.00 10.15 -7.71
CA THR A 332 -6.72 11.42 -7.45
C THR A 332 -6.94 12.25 -8.73
N VAL A 333 -6.33 11.87 -9.85
CA VAL A 333 -6.50 12.52 -11.16
C VAL A 333 -7.44 11.70 -12.05
N VAL A 334 -8.49 12.33 -12.57
CA VAL A 334 -9.49 11.71 -13.45
C VAL A 334 -8.84 11.24 -14.77
N GLY A 335 -9.10 9.99 -15.15
CA GLY A 335 -8.54 9.38 -16.38
C GLY A 335 -7.16 8.75 -16.22
N GLY A 336 -6.54 8.82 -15.02
CA GLY A 336 -5.30 8.10 -14.72
C GLY A 336 -5.49 6.58 -14.65
N GLY A 337 -4.43 5.84 -14.96
CA GLY A 337 -4.40 4.38 -14.86
C GLY A 337 -4.72 3.87 -13.47
N GLN A 338 -5.55 2.83 -13.39
CA GLN A 338 -5.95 2.20 -12.13
C GLN A 338 -5.08 0.99 -11.82
N GLY A 339 -4.96 0.66 -10.54
CA GLY A 339 -4.23 -0.52 -10.11
C GLY A 339 -4.80 -1.14 -8.84
N GLY A 340 -4.38 -2.35 -8.56
CA GLY A 340 -4.76 -3.07 -7.36
C GLY A 340 -4.15 -4.45 -7.33
N GLY A 341 -4.69 -5.28 -6.46
CA GLY A 341 -4.33 -6.67 -6.39
C GLY A 341 -5.22 -7.47 -5.46
N THR A 342 -4.95 -8.76 -5.48
CA THR A 342 -5.57 -9.74 -4.61
C THR A 342 -4.49 -10.63 -4.01
N SER A 343 -4.77 -11.21 -2.86
CA SER A 343 -3.93 -12.27 -2.33
C SER A 343 -4.76 -13.33 -1.64
N ASP A 344 -4.46 -14.59 -1.93
CA ASP A 344 -4.86 -15.70 -1.08
C ASP A 344 -3.81 -15.89 0.01
N THR A 345 -4.25 -16.31 1.19
CA THR A 345 -3.39 -16.36 2.37
C THR A 345 -3.57 -17.66 3.14
N PHE A 346 -2.45 -18.15 3.65
CA PHE A 346 -2.41 -19.18 4.68
C PHE A 346 -1.76 -18.57 5.92
N MET A 347 -2.40 -18.75 7.07
CA MET A 347 -1.98 -18.20 8.34
C MET A 347 -1.86 -19.32 9.37
N ALA A 348 -0.83 -19.22 10.21
CA ALA A 348 -0.66 -20.06 11.38
C ALA A 348 -0.30 -19.19 12.57
N GLY A 349 -0.78 -19.55 13.75
CA GLY A 349 -0.51 -18.80 14.95
C GLY A 349 -0.45 -19.66 16.20
N ILE A 350 0.33 -19.19 17.16
CA ILE A 350 0.33 -19.67 18.54
C ILE A 350 -0.05 -18.52 19.45
N TYR A 351 -0.73 -18.82 20.55
CA TYR A 351 -1.15 -17.83 21.51
C TYR A 351 -1.20 -18.40 22.91
N GLY A 352 -1.15 -17.52 23.90
CA GLY A 352 -1.26 -17.89 25.30
C GLY A 352 -1.82 -16.75 26.12
N LYS A 353 -2.38 -17.11 27.28
CA LYS A 353 -2.85 -16.16 28.27
C LYS A 353 -2.57 -16.68 29.67
N TYR A 354 -2.09 -15.79 30.52
CA TYR A 354 -1.77 -16.04 31.91
C TYR A 354 -2.45 -15.00 32.80
N GLY A 355 -3.20 -15.43 33.81
CA GLY A 355 -3.82 -14.54 34.80
C GLY A 355 -3.01 -14.44 36.07
N ILE A 356 -3.06 -13.25 36.67
CA ILE A 356 -2.30 -12.88 37.87
C ILE A 356 -3.23 -12.10 38.79
N GLY A 357 -3.97 -12.79 39.65
CA GLY A 357 -5.01 -12.16 40.49
C GLY A 357 -6.03 -11.43 39.60
N PRO A 358 -6.28 -10.11 39.78
CA PRO A 358 -7.15 -9.32 38.90
C PRO A 358 -6.50 -8.92 37.56
N GLY A 359 -5.21 -9.21 37.36
CA GLY A 359 -4.46 -8.91 36.15
C GLY A 359 -4.36 -10.07 35.18
N TYR A 360 -3.91 -9.80 33.96
CA TYR A 360 -3.53 -10.82 32.98
C TYR A 360 -2.45 -10.32 32.03
N ILE A 361 -1.77 -11.27 31.39
CA ILE A 361 -0.92 -11.08 30.22
C ILE A 361 -1.39 -12.05 29.13
N SER A 362 -1.50 -11.58 27.89
CA SER A 362 -1.70 -12.41 26.71
C SER A 362 -0.65 -12.12 25.66
N ALA A 363 -0.31 -13.14 24.88
CA ALA A 363 0.63 -13.01 23.78
C ALA A 363 0.22 -13.90 22.60
N ALA A 364 0.56 -13.48 21.39
CA ALA A 364 0.43 -14.27 20.18
C ALA A 364 1.59 -14.03 19.24
N ALA A 365 1.93 -15.05 18.45
CA ALA A 365 2.86 -14.97 17.33
C ALA A 365 2.23 -15.63 16.11
N THR A 366 2.40 -15.03 14.94
CA THR A 366 1.76 -15.45 13.69
C THR A 366 2.75 -15.50 12.55
N TYR A 367 2.55 -16.46 11.66
CA TYR A 367 3.14 -16.54 10.34
C TYR A 367 2.03 -16.43 9.28
N THR A 368 2.31 -15.80 8.16
CA THR A 368 1.39 -15.73 7.03
C THR A 368 2.15 -15.89 5.72
N ASN A 369 1.70 -16.80 4.87
CA ASN A 369 2.12 -16.85 3.48
C ASN A 369 1.06 -16.17 2.62
N TYR A 370 1.51 -15.33 1.69
CA TYR A 370 0.67 -14.61 0.74
C TYR A 370 1.01 -15.06 -0.67
N TRP A 371 0.01 -15.52 -1.41
CA TRP A 371 0.08 -15.68 -2.86
C TRP A 371 -0.56 -14.45 -3.48
N VAL A 372 0.24 -13.58 -4.07
CA VAL A 372 -0.16 -12.23 -4.45
C VAL A 372 -0.25 -12.10 -5.96
N GLY A 373 -1.39 -11.62 -6.45
CA GLY A 373 -1.58 -11.21 -7.83
C GLY A 373 -1.85 -9.71 -7.90
N THR A 374 -1.15 -9.01 -8.78
CA THR A 374 -1.32 -7.57 -8.99
C THR A 374 -1.64 -7.26 -10.44
N SER A 375 -2.42 -6.22 -10.65
CA SER A 375 -2.76 -5.72 -11.98
C SER A 375 -2.84 -4.20 -11.95
N ARG A 376 -2.25 -3.56 -12.96
CA ARG A 376 -2.37 -2.12 -13.17
C ARG A 376 -2.42 -1.78 -14.66
N SER A 377 -2.91 -0.59 -14.93
CA SER A 377 -2.84 0.09 -16.23
C SER A 377 -2.18 1.46 -16.03
N THR A 378 -1.58 2.02 -17.07
CA THR A 378 -1.21 3.45 -17.10
C THR A 378 -2.35 4.26 -17.70
N ILE A 379 -3.09 3.68 -18.64
CA ILE A 379 -4.36 4.19 -19.16
C ILE A 379 -5.37 3.05 -19.24
N VAL A 380 -6.54 3.28 -18.67
CA VAL A 380 -7.63 2.29 -18.64
C VAL A 380 -8.01 1.89 -20.08
N GLY A 381 -7.96 0.58 -20.34
CA GLY A 381 -8.36 0.01 -21.64
C GLY A 381 -7.30 0.04 -22.74
N VAL A 382 -6.12 0.62 -22.49
CA VAL A 382 -5.02 0.69 -23.47
C VAL A 382 -3.93 -0.33 -23.16
N ASP A 383 -3.50 -0.38 -21.91
CA ASP A 383 -2.44 -1.28 -21.47
C ASP A 383 -2.80 -2.01 -20.16
N GLN A 384 -2.09 -3.10 -19.90
CA GLN A 384 -2.23 -3.83 -18.65
C GLN A 384 -0.92 -4.54 -18.30
N PHE A 385 -0.49 -4.36 -17.05
CA PHE A 385 0.67 -4.99 -16.47
C PHE A 385 0.23 -5.84 -15.28
N LYS A 386 0.74 -7.07 -15.20
CA LYS A 386 0.45 -8.00 -14.12
C LYS A 386 1.71 -8.55 -13.50
N ALA A 387 1.68 -8.82 -12.21
CA ALA A 387 2.71 -9.61 -11.55
C ALA A 387 2.08 -10.58 -10.55
N ASP A 388 2.59 -11.81 -10.54
CA ASP A 388 2.28 -12.84 -9.56
C ASP A 388 3.54 -13.13 -8.75
N TYR A 389 3.44 -13.08 -7.42
CA TYR A 389 4.58 -13.29 -6.53
C TYR A 389 4.14 -13.82 -5.16
N ASN A 390 5.11 -14.39 -4.44
CA ASN A 390 4.91 -14.82 -3.06
C ASN A 390 5.45 -13.77 -2.10
N ALA A 391 4.77 -13.59 -0.97
CA ALA A 391 5.25 -12.78 0.13
C ALA A 391 5.05 -13.51 1.48
N GLN A 392 5.79 -13.06 2.50
CA GLN A 392 5.78 -13.66 3.83
C GLN A 392 5.50 -12.61 4.89
N GLY A 393 4.69 -12.98 5.87
CA GLY A 393 4.28 -12.16 7.00
C GLY A 393 4.69 -12.79 8.32
N TRP A 394 5.19 -11.96 9.22
CA TRP A 394 5.43 -12.31 10.61
C TRP A 394 4.75 -11.30 11.49
N GLY A 395 4.09 -11.76 12.55
CA GLY A 395 3.37 -10.89 13.48
C GLY A 395 3.53 -11.35 14.92
N GLY A 396 3.46 -10.39 15.83
CA GLY A 396 3.45 -10.66 17.26
C GLY A 396 2.69 -9.59 18.01
N ARG A 397 1.99 -9.99 19.07
CA ARG A 397 1.29 -9.08 19.99
C ARG A 397 1.49 -9.53 21.42
N ILE A 398 1.72 -8.59 22.32
CA ILE A 398 1.69 -8.79 23.77
C ILE A 398 0.74 -7.75 24.36
N GLU A 399 -0.10 -8.18 25.29
CA GLU A 399 -1.06 -7.32 25.96
C GLU A 399 -1.12 -7.65 27.45
N GLY A 400 -1.25 -6.62 28.28
CA GLY A 400 -1.50 -6.76 29.71
C GLY A 400 -2.67 -5.89 30.14
N GLY A 401 -3.48 -6.39 31.07
CA GLY A 401 -4.62 -5.65 31.63
C GLY A 401 -4.84 -5.95 33.09
N TYR A 402 -5.53 -5.03 33.78
CA TYR A 402 -5.80 -5.14 35.22
C TYR A 402 -7.24 -4.74 35.53
N LYS A 403 -8.01 -5.64 36.15
CA LYS A 403 -9.39 -5.38 36.51
C LYS A 403 -9.45 -4.53 37.79
N VAL A 404 -9.91 -3.29 37.68
CA VAL A 404 -9.94 -2.33 38.80
C VAL A 404 -11.19 -2.44 39.68
N GLY A 405 -12.19 -3.22 39.27
CA GLY A 405 -13.39 -3.49 40.05
C GLY A 405 -14.67 -3.46 39.21
N GLN A 406 -15.81 -3.43 39.90
CA GLN A 406 -17.13 -3.38 39.30
C GLN A 406 -17.85 -2.10 39.75
N TYR A 407 -18.30 -1.28 38.80
CA TYR A 407 -19.10 -0.07 39.05
C TYR A 407 -20.36 -0.14 38.19
N TRP A 408 -21.53 0.15 38.77
CA TRP A 408 -22.85 -0.08 38.16
C TRP A 408 -23.04 -1.49 37.58
N THR A 409 -22.49 -2.49 38.25
CA THR A 409 -22.50 -3.91 37.80
C THR A 409 -21.71 -4.14 36.49
N VAL A 410 -20.88 -3.19 36.05
CA VAL A 410 -19.99 -3.30 34.89
C VAL A 410 -18.54 -3.44 35.36
N ASN A 411 -17.80 -4.38 34.78
CA ASN A 411 -16.38 -4.57 35.03
C ASN A 411 -15.56 -3.54 34.23
N TRP A 412 -14.51 -3.01 34.84
CA TRP A 412 -13.60 -2.05 34.20
C TRP A 412 -12.18 -2.60 34.18
N THR A 413 -11.55 -2.61 33.00
CA THR A 413 -10.21 -3.18 32.79
C THR A 413 -9.37 -2.27 31.89
N PRO A 414 -8.56 -1.38 32.46
CA PRO A 414 -7.47 -0.73 31.74
C PRO A 414 -6.48 -1.77 31.19
N TYR A 415 -5.90 -1.49 30.03
CA TYR A 415 -4.91 -2.36 29.41
C TYR A 415 -3.93 -1.56 28.55
N GLY A 416 -2.79 -2.19 28.29
CA GLY A 416 -1.81 -1.76 27.30
C GLY A 416 -1.37 -2.93 26.44
N ALA A 417 -1.07 -2.67 25.16
CA ALA A 417 -0.56 -3.66 24.24
C ALA A 417 0.52 -3.09 23.33
N ILE A 418 1.43 -3.98 22.90
CA ILE A 418 2.42 -3.71 21.88
C ILE A 418 2.28 -4.79 20.81
N GLN A 419 2.37 -4.37 19.56
CA GLN A 419 2.27 -5.25 18.41
C GLN A 419 3.35 -4.91 17.40
N GLY A 420 3.92 -5.93 16.75
CA GLY A 420 4.89 -5.78 15.68
C GLY A 420 4.55 -6.72 14.52
N GLN A 421 4.70 -6.24 13.29
CA GLN A 421 4.49 -7.00 12.07
C GLN A 421 5.58 -6.69 11.04
N ALA A 422 5.90 -7.68 10.22
CA ALA A 422 6.79 -7.55 9.08
C ALA A 422 6.17 -8.24 7.85
N TYR A 423 6.19 -7.57 6.71
CA TYR A 423 5.76 -8.07 5.41
C TYR A 423 6.93 -8.02 4.44
N ARG A 424 7.34 -9.18 3.93
CA ARG A 424 8.53 -9.33 3.07
C ARG A 424 8.15 -9.83 1.70
N THR A 425 8.67 -9.18 0.67
CA THR A 425 8.58 -9.61 -0.73
C THR A 425 9.98 -9.93 -1.27
N GLY A 426 10.06 -10.86 -2.22
CA GLY A 426 11.21 -10.97 -3.11
C GLY A 426 11.17 -9.90 -4.21
N ASP A 427 12.09 -9.99 -5.16
CA ASP A 427 12.02 -9.20 -6.38
C ASP A 427 10.76 -9.55 -7.17
N ILE A 428 10.09 -8.54 -7.71
CA ILE A 428 8.84 -8.68 -8.46
C ILE A 428 9.11 -8.18 -9.86
N THR A 429 8.64 -8.90 -10.88
CA THR A 429 8.71 -8.42 -12.27
C THR A 429 7.31 -8.50 -12.88
N GLU A 430 6.85 -7.38 -13.40
CA GLU A 430 5.60 -7.32 -14.14
C GLU A 430 5.78 -7.84 -15.57
N THR A 431 4.70 -8.39 -16.10
CA THR A 431 4.54 -8.74 -17.50
C THR A 431 3.44 -7.88 -18.13
N ALA A 432 3.67 -7.36 -19.33
CA ALA A 432 2.65 -6.69 -20.12
C ALA A 432 1.70 -7.72 -20.72
N THR A 433 0.41 -7.65 -20.39
CA THR A 433 -0.64 -8.53 -20.93
C THR A 433 -1.49 -7.83 -22.00
N MET A 434 -1.46 -6.49 -22.05
CA MET A 434 -2.07 -5.68 -23.10
C MET A 434 -1.20 -4.44 -23.37
N GLY A 435 -1.20 -3.94 -24.62
CA GLY A 435 -0.48 -2.75 -25.05
C GLY A 435 1.02 -2.97 -25.34
N GLY A 436 1.41 -2.94 -26.62
CA GLY A 436 2.72 -2.59 -27.18
C GLY A 436 4.03 -3.31 -26.77
N GLY A 437 4.14 -3.94 -25.59
CA GLY A 437 5.34 -4.65 -25.13
C GLY A 437 5.78 -4.30 -23.70
N ALA A 438 6.88 -4.90 -23.24
CA ALA A 438 7.40 -4.81 -21.85
C ALA A 438 7.99 -3.43 -21.45
N GLY A 439 7.87 -2.39 -22.29
CA GLY A 439 8.50 -1.09 -22.11
C GLY A 439 8.15 -0.39 -20.80
N LEU A 440 6.89 -0.50 -20.36
CA LEU A 440 6.38 0.13 -19.14
C LEU A 440 6.10 -0.88 -18.00
N ALA A 441 6.44 -2.15 -18.20
CA ALA A 441 6.42 -3.14 -17.13
C ALA A 441 7.54 -2.83 -16.12
N LEU A 442 7.30 -3.08 -14.84
CA LEU A 442 8.23 -2.78 -13.76
C LEU A 442 8.94 -4.02 -13.26
N ALA A 443 10.26 -3.91 -13.11
CA ALA A 443 11.02 -4.71 -12.16
C ALA A 443 11.07 -3.94 -10.83
N VAL A 444 10.72 -4.59 -9.73
CA VAL A 444 10.64 -4.00 -8.39
C VAL A 444 11.56 -4.77 -7.47
N ALA A 445 12.42 -4.05 -6.76
CA ALA A 445 13.34 -4.65 -5.79
C ALA A 445 12.58 -5.21 -4.59
N GLY A 446 13.00 -6.40 -4.14
CA GLY A 446 12.49 -7.03 -2.94
C GLY A 446 12.70 -6.15 -1.71
N ARG A 447 11.73 -6.16 -0.80
CA ARG A 447 11.72 -5.28 0.37
C ARG A 447 11.02 -5.92 1.56
N THR A 448 11.30 -5.39 2.74
CA THR A 448 10.56 -5.70 3.96
C THR A 448 9.94 -4.42 4.49
N ALA A 449 8.62 -4.42 4.64
CA ALA A 449 7.88 -3.37 5.32
C ALA A 449 7.59 -3.82 6.76
N THR A 450 7.62 -2.90 7.71
CA THR A 450 7.30 -3.16 9.12
C THR A 450 6.19 -2.25 9.63
N ALA A 451 5.45 -2.73 10.62
CA ALA A 451 4.44 -1.99 11.35
C ALA A 451 4.55 -2.28 12.84
N TYR A 452 4.73 -1.24 13.65
CA TYR A 452 4.70 -1.33 15.11
C TYR A 452 3.54 -0.52 15.65
N ARG A 453 2.80 -1.08 16.59
CA ARG A 453 1.65 -0.44 17.23
C ARG A 453 1.83 -0.47 18.74
N GLY A 454 1.73 0.69 19.37
CA GLY A 454 1.45 0.82 20.80
C GLY A 454 -0.04 1.12 21.00
N GLU A 455 -0.68 0.46 21.96
CA GLU A 455 -2.11 0.63 22.24
C GLU A 455 -2.33 0.75 23.75
N VAL A 456 -3.13 1.72 24.16
CA VAL A 456 -3.59 1.87 25.54
C VAL A 456 -5.09 2.11 25.55
N GLY A 457 -5.80 1.46 26.45
CA GLY A 457 -7.25 1.55 26.42
C GLY A 457 -7.95 1.04 27.65
N LEU A 458 -9.27 1.09 27.57
CA LEU A 458 -10.19 0.69 28.60
C LEU A 458 -11.21 -0.28 28.02
N ARG A 459 -11.40 -1.38 28.73
CA ARG A 459 -12.43 -2.38 28.43
C ARG A 459 -13.50 -2.36 29.47
N THR A 460 -14.72 -2.61 29.02
CA THR A 460 -15.84 -2.87 29.92
C THR A 460 -16.53 -4.16 29.56
N ASP A 461 -17.00 -4.89 30.57
CA ASP A 461 -17.82 -6.08 30.34
C ASP A 461 -18.88 -6.28 31.42
N LYS A 462 -20.02 -6.85 31.03
CA LYS A 462 -21.11 -7.21 31.93
C LYS A 462 -21.68 -8.56 31.53
N VAL A 463 -21.67 -9.49 32.47
CA VAL A 463 -22.29 -10.81 32.31
C VAL A 463 -23.70 -10.76 32.89
N VAL A 464 -24.67 -11.19 32.09
CA VAL A 464 -26.09 -11.27 32.44
C VAL A 464 -26.51 -12.74 32.34
N PRO A 465 -27.18 -13.30 33.37
CA PRO A 465 -27.75 -14.64 33.25
C PRO A 465 -28.87 -14.65 32.21
N VAL A 466 -28.97 -15.76 31.49
CA VAL A 466 -30.04 -16.03 30.50
C VAL A 466 -30.74 -17.32 30.92
N ASP A 467 -31.98 -17.51 30.47
CA ASP A 467 -32.75 -18.73 30.75
C ASP A 467 -31.98 -20.01 30.38
N ALA A 468 -32.40 -21.13 30.97
CA ALA A 468 -31.79 -22.46 30.77
C ALA A 468 -30.30 -22.54 31.13
N GLY A 469 -29.85 -21.72 32.10
CA GLY A 469 -28.47 -21.76 32.61
C GLY A 469 -27.44 -21.12 31.70
N GLY A 470 -27.87 -20.35 30.70
CA GLY A 470 -26.98 -19.60 29.81
C GLY A 470 -26.45 -18.31 30.43
N GLN A 471 -25.44 -17.71 29.79
CA GLN A 471 -24.89 -16.41 30.15
C GLN A 471 -24.67 -15.57 28.89
N LEU A 472 -24.97 -14.28 28.97
CA LEU A 472 -24.67 -13.30 27.94
C LEU A 472 -23.64 -12.31 28.47
N ASN A 473 -22.46 -12.28 27.86
CA ASN A 473 -21.42 -11.29 28.14
C ASN A 473 -21.51 -10.16 27.11
N LEU A 474 -21.84 -8.95 27.55
CA LEU A 474 -21.79 -7.74 26.73
C LEU A 474 -20.50 -7.00 27.03
N PHE A 475 -19.78 -6.57 26.00
CA PHE A 475 -18.48 -5.94 26.17
C PHE A 475 -18.21 -4.81 25.19
N SER A 476 -17.33 -3.90 25.61
CA SER A 476 -16.84 -2.80 24.78
C SER A 476 -15.39 -2.46 25.06
N LYS A 477 -14.79 -1.74 24.11
CA LYS A 477 -13.42 -1.22 24.17
C LYS A 477 -13.41 0.21 23.67
N ILE A 478 -12.66 1.09 24.32
CA ILE A 478 -12.23 2.37 23.77
C ILE A 478 -10.73 2.46 24.01
N ALA A 479 -9.96 2.79 22.97
CA ALA A 479 -8.51 2.85 23.08
C ALA A 479 -7.91 3.88 22.13
N TYR A 480 -6.68 4.28 22.43
CA TYR A 480 -5.82 5.02 21.53
C TYR A 480 -4.69 4.09 21.08
N ALA A 481 -4.35 4.15 19.79
CA ALA A 481 -3.19 3.48 19.24
C ALA A 481 -2.28 4.47 18.50
N HIS A 482 -0.98 4.24 18.63
CA HIS A 482 0.06 4.90 17.87
C HIS A 482 0.81 3.89 17.03
N ASP A 483 0.79 4.09 15.73
CA ASP A 483 1.35 3.22 14.70
C ASP A 483 2.58 3.86 14.06
N GLU A 484 3.71 3.17 14.13
CA GLU A 484 4.90 3.46 13.34
C GLU A 484 4.99 2.41 12.22
N ILE A 485 4.51 2.80 11.03
CA ILE A 485 4.46 1.94 9.85
C ILE A 485 5.45 2.45 8.81
N SER A 486 6.23 1.52 8.24
CA SER A 486 7.10 1.79 7.10
C SER A 486 6.29 2.42 5.97
N ASN A 487 6.73 3.58 5.49
CA ASN A 487 6.06 4.23 4.35
C ASN A 487 6.03 3.25 3.15
N PRO A 488 4.87 3.06 2.50
CA PRO A 488 4.82 2.28 1.27
C PRO A 488 5.75 2.91 0.24
N SER A 489 6.87 2.26 -0.03
CA SER A 489 7.86 2.73 -0.99
C SER A 489 8.63 1.57 -1.59
N GLY A 490 9.05 1.70 -2.84
CA GLY A 490 9.76 0.64 -3.55
C GLY A 490 10.68 1.22 -4.63
N THR A 491 11.86 0.60 -4.76
CA THR A 491 12.77 0.87 -5.86
C THR A 491 12.33 0.05 -7.07
N MET A 492 12.14 0.73 -8.19
CA MET A 492 11.60 0.16 -9.42
C MET A 492 12.45 0.55 -10.61
N GLY A 493 12.41 -0.24 -11.67
CA GLY A 493 12.96 0.11 -12.97
C GLY A 493 12.11 -0.49 -14.07
N PHE A 494 12.10 0.16 -15.24
CA PHE A 494 11.34 -0.37 -16.37
C PHE A 494 12.05 -1.58 -16.96
N VAL A 495 11.33 -2.69 -17.15
CA VAL A 495 11.86 -3.92 -17.75
C VAL A 495 12.44 -3.64 -19.14
N GLY A 496 11.76 -2.82 -19.94
CA GLY A 496 12.25 -2.39 -21.26
C GLY A 496 13.55 -1.58 -21.25
N LEU A 497 13.96 -1.06 -20.08
CA LEU A 497 15.21 -0.30 -19.90
C LEU A 497 16.26 -1.10 -19.12
N GLY A 498 16.17 -2.43 -19.08
CA GLY A 498 17.10 -3.27 -18.32
C GLY A 498 16.76 -3.41 -16.83
N GLY A 499 15.52 -3.08 -16.44
CA GLY A 499 15.00 -3.28 -15.09
C GLY A 499 15.78 -2.48 -14.03
N LEU A 500 16.12 -3.13 -12.93
CA LEU A 500 16.85 -2.50 -11.81
C LEU A 500 18.32 -2.19 -12.13
N GLY A 501 18.92 -2.90 -13.10
CA GLY A 501 20.35 -2.80 -13.43
C GLY A 501 20.70 -1.84 -14.57
N GLY A 502 19.71 -1.38 -15.34
CA GLY A 502 19.92 -0.58 -16.56
C GLY A 502 20.22 0.90 -16.36
N GLY A 503 20.59 1.33 -15.14
CA GLY A 503 20.94 2.72 -14.85
C GLY A 503 19.77 3.70 -14.69
N GLY A 504 18.52 3.20 -14.65
CA GLY A 504 17.29 4.00 -14.56
C GLY A 504 16.32 3.61 -13.45
N ALA A 505 16.83 3.13 -12.31
CA ALA A 505 15.99 2.85 -11.16
C ALA A 505 15.44 4.15 -10.52
N PHE A 506 14.20 4.11 -10.08
CA PHE A 506 13.50 5.20 -9.40
C PHE A 506 12.72 4.69 -8.20
N THR A 507 12.33 5.59 -7.29
CA THR A 507 11.53 5.24 -6.12
C THR A 507 10.09 5.66 -6.32
N VAL A 508 9.17 4.74 -6.08
CA VAL A 508 7.74 5.01 -6.03
C VAL A 508 7.31 5.05 -4.57
N PHE A 509 6.51 6.04 -4.23
CA PHE A 509 5.86 6.16 -2.94
C PHE A 509 4.37 5.85 -3.08
N GLY A 510 3.78 5.28 -2.04
CA GLY A 510 2.35 5.15 -1.90
C GLY A 510 1.81 5.99 -0.76
N THR A 511 0.49 6.15 -0.74
CA THR A 511 -0.28 6.72 0.38
C THR A 511 0.15 6.15 1.73
N ARG A 512 0.56 7.07 2.61
CA ARG A 512 1.03 6.79 3.97
C ARG A 512 -0.13 6.46 4.91
N PRO A 513 -0.03 5.41 5.73
CA PRO A 513 -1.02 5.09 6.77
C PRO A 513 -1.14 6.20 7.84
N ALA A 514 -2.31 6.27 8.47
CA ALA A 514 -2.49 7.07 9.68
C ALA A 514 -1.65 6.51 10.83
N ARG A 515 -1.06 7.39 11.64
CA ARG A 515 -0.26 6.99 12.81
C ARG A 515 -1.07 6.96 14.09
N ASP A 516 -1.91 7.95 14.29
CA ASP A 516 -2.71 8.08 15.50
C ASP A 516 -4.14 7.62 15.22
N LEU A 517 -4.60 6.66 16.01
CA LEU A 517 -5.88 5.98 15.81
C LEU A 517 -6.71 5.99 17.09
N ALA A 518 -7.99 6.38 16.95
CA ALA A 518 -9.02 6.09 17.94
C ALA A 518 -9.65 4.73 17.63
N LEU A 519 -9.68 3.84 18.62
CA LEU A 519 -10.22 2.50 18.50
C LEU A 519 -11.51 2.37 19.32
N THR A 520 -12.50 1.72 18.72
CA THR A 520 -13.75 1.34 19.40
C THR A 520 -14.09 -0.11 19.12
N THR A 521 -14.64 -0.80 20.12
CA THR A 521 -15.17 -2.16 19.95
C THR A 521 -16.50 -2.27 20.67
N GLY A 522 -17.45 -2.97 20.04
CA GLY A 522 -18.67 -3.43 20.69
C GLY A 522 -18.92 -4.89 20.34
N GLY A 523 -19.37 -5.69 21.31
CA GLY A 523 -19.66 -7.09 21.05
C GLY A 523 -20.44 -7.79 22.15
N ALA A 524 -20.82 -9.03 21.83
CA ALA A 524 -21.54 -9.90 22.73
C ALA A 524 -21.03 -11.34 22.59
N GLU A 525 -20.99 -12.08 23.69
CA GLU A 525 -20.75 -13.52 23.72
C GLU A 525 -21.88 -14.22 24.48
N TRP A 526 -22.61 -15.10 23.79
CA TRP A 526 -23.61 -15.96 24.39
C TRP A 526 -23.00 -17.33 24.70
N ARG A 527 -23.10 -17.76 25.96
CA ARG A 527 -22.61 -19.04 26.47
C ARG A 527 -23.80 -19.89 26.88
N THR A 528 -23.88 -21.10 26.36
CA THR A 528 -24.92 -22.06 26.70
C THR A 528 -24.49 -22.95 27.87
N ALA A 529 -25.46 -23.56 28.55
CA ALA A 529 -25.17 -24.57 29.57
C ALA A 529 -24.49 -25.83 28.99
N SER A 530 -24.58 -26.05 27.68
CA SER A 530 -23.99 -27.21 26.98
C SER A 530 -22.50 -27.05 26.64
N GLY A 531 -21.84 -25.97 27.09
CA GLY A 531 -20.42 -25.72 26.81
C GLY A 531 -20.15 -25.08 25.44
N VAL A 532 -21.19 -24.68 24.71
CA VAL A 532 -21.06 -23.95 23.43
C VAL A 532 -21.10 -22.45 23.70
N SER A 533 -20.28 -21.68 22.96
CA SER A 533 -20.37 -20.22 22.98
C SER A 533 -20.32 -19.61 21.58
N PHE A 534 -21.06 -18.52 21.40
CA PHE A 534 -21.17 -17.73 20.19
C PHE A 534 -20.75 -16.29 20.49
N LEU A 535 -19.72 -15.80 19.81
CA LEU A 535 -19.25 -14.42 19.93
C LEU A 535 -19.48 -13.67 18.63
N VAL A 536 -19.94 -12.44 18.75
CA VAL A 536 -19.92 -11.45 17.67
C VAL A 536 -19.25 -10.18 18.18
N LYS A 537 -18.39 -9.59 17.35
CA LYS A 537 -17.62 -8.39 17.68
C LYS A 537 -17.52 -7.50 16.44
N PHE A 538 -17.62 -6.20 16.68
CA PHE A 538 -17.38 -5.15 15.69
C PHE A 538 -16.31 -4.20 16.22
N ASP A 539 -15.32 -3.89 15.38
CA ASP A 539 -14.21 -3.00 15.68
C ASP A 539 -14.18 -1.84 14.68
N GLY A 540 -13.91 -0.63 15.18
CA GLY A 540 -13.64 0.55 14.38
C GLY A 540 -12.28 1.15 14.72
N GLU A 541 -11.51 1.52 13.70
CA GLU A 541 -10.25 2.28 13.84
C GLU A 541 -10.34 3.57 13.01
N PHE A 542 -10.10 4.73 13.63
CA PHE A 542 -10.28 6.03 12.99
C PHE A 542 -9.03 6.89 13.17
N GLY A 543 -8.47 7.39 12.08
CA GLY A 543 -7.33 8.31 12.11
C GLY A 543 -7.41 9.33 10.99
N ASP A 544 -6.33 10.11 10.84
CA ASP A 544 -6.23 11.09 9.76
C ASP A 544 -6.36 10.40 8.39
N ARG A 545 -7.40 10.78 7.63
CA ARG A 545 -7.75 10.24 6.30
C ARG A 545 -7.97 8.73 6.26
N SER A 546 -8.06 8.02 7.39
CA SER A 546 -8.16 6.57 7.44
C SER A 546 -9.32 6.10 8.32
N GLN A 547 -10.11 5.16 7.80
CA GLN A 547 -11.21 4.53 8.51
C GLN A 547 -11.22 3.03 8.25
N THR A 548 -11.17 2.24 9.32
CA THR A 548 -11.28 0.78 9.28
C THR A 548 -12.52 0.32 10.01
N TYR A 549 -13.27 -0.60 9.40
CA TYR A 549 -14.38 -1.31 10.03
C TYR A 549 -14.15 -2.81 9.89
N SER A 550 -14.17 -3.52 11.02
CA SER A 550 -13.90 -4.95 11.07
C SER A 550 -14.97 -5.68 11.89
N GLY A 551 -15.22 -6.94 11.53
CA GLY A 551 -16.15 -7.82 12.21
C GLY A 551 -15.51 -9.17 12.51
N THR A 552 -15.91 -9.78 13.62
CA THR A 552 -15.52 -11.16 13.98
C THR A 552 -16.73 -11.91 14.50
N GLY A 553 -16.93 -13.13 14.00
CA GLY A 553 -17.86 -14.11 14.54
C GLY A 553 -17.09 -15.36 14.96
N ARG A 554 -17.37 -15.91 16.14
CA ARG A 554 -16.68 -17.11 16.65
C ARG A 554 -17.65 -18.08 17.32
N ILE A 555 -17.44 -19.36 17.08
CA ILE A 555 -18.08 -20.47 17.80
C ILE A 555 -16.99 -21.21 18.57
N ARG A 556 -17.25 -21.56 19.82
CA ARG A 556 -16.37 -22.42 20.63
C ARG A 556 -17.16 -23.52 21.31
N TYR A 557 -16.53 -24.67 21.46
CA TYR A 557 -16.99 -25.77 22.28
C TYR A 557 -15.95 -26.13 23.35
N THR A 558 -16.42 -26.25 24.59
CA THR A 558 -15.66 -26.60 25.79
C THR A 558 -16.26 -27.88 26.37
N TRP A 559 -15.44 -28.92 26.56
CA TRP A 559 -15.85 -30.21 27.11
C TRP A 559 -15.15 -30.58 28.41
#